data_AF-A0A2L2XAB1-F1
#
_entry.id   AF-A0A2L2XAB1-F1
#
_cell.length_a   1.000
_cell.length_b   1.000
_cell.length_c   1.000
_cell.angle_alpha   90.00
_cell.angle_beta   90.00
_cell.angle_gamma   90.00
#
_symmetry.space_group_name_H-M   'P 1'
#
loop_
_entity.id
_entity.type
_entity.pdbx_description
1 polymer ?
#
loop_
_entity_poly.entity_id
_entity_poly.type
_entity_poly.pdbx_seq_one_letter_code
_entity_poly.pdbx_strand_id
1 'polypeptide(L)'
;MFSGLLHCADCGAKLYYCTAKGFEERQNHFVCSNYKSNTGTCSVHFIREVVLYALMLEHVRGVIRYVRQFEKVFVRQVSLKSAEERKAEDTGQFLATVRKYTDIQELMPTILNEFISKIIIHAPDKSSGKRKQKVEIVYNGVGILNIPELTDEMLRRNRETA
;
A
#
# COMPACT_ATOMS: atom_id res chain seq x y z
N MET A 1 4.16 12.89 -0.38
CA MET A 1 2.91 12.33 0.22
C MET A 1 3.16 11.13 1.14
N PHE A 2 4.00 10.16 0.75
CA PHE A 2 4.15 8.87 1.47
C PHE A 2 5.29 8.83 2.50
N SER A 3 5.71 9.99 3.01
CA SER A 3 6.88 10.07 3.89
C SER A 3 6.67 9.25 5.17
N GLY A 4 7.62 8.37 5.48
CA GLY A 4 7.59 7.55 6.71
C GLY A 4 6.72 6.30 6.66
N LEU A 5 5.92 6.09 5.61
CA LEU A 5 5.00 4.95 5.51
C LEU A 5 5.63 3.69 4.89
N LEU A 6 6.64 3.86 4.04
CA LEU A 6 7.22 2.76 3.26
C LEU A 6 8.32 2.04 4.04
N HIS A 7 8.23 0.72 4.05
CA HIS A 7 9.15 -0.19 4.72
C HIS A 7 9.61 -1.30 3.76
N CYS A 8 10.87 -1.71 3.91
CA CYS A 8 11.47 -2.79 3.15
C CYS A 8 10.98 -4.13 3.69
N ALA A 9 10.52 -5.03 2.81
CA ALA A 9 10.09 -6.37 3.19
C ALA A 9 11.23 -7.21 3.80
N ASP A 10 12.45 -7.06 3.29
CA ASP A 10 13.57 -7.93 3.66
C ASP A 10 14.27 -7.52 4.96
N CYS A 11 14.46 -6.21 5.20
CA CYS A 11 15.19 -5.71 6.37
C CYS A 11 14.38 -4.85 7.32
N GLY A 12 13.11 -4.56 7.01
CA GLY A 12 12.25 -3.70 7.82
C GLY A 12 12.63 -2.20 7.82
N ALA A 13 13.77 -1.81 7.25
CA ALA A 13 14.19 -0.42 7.19
C ALA A 13 13.21 0.43 6.35
N LYS A 14 13.08 1.71 6.69
CA LYS A 14 12.28 2.68 5.92
C LYS A 14 12.84 2.86 4.52
N LEU A 15 11.98 3.17 3.55
CA LEU A 15 12.44 3.62 2.24
C LEU A 15 12.65 5.14 2.25
N TYR A 16 13.77 5.57 1.67
CA TYR A 16 14.15 6.95 1.47
C TYR A 16 13.59 7.48 0.15
N TYR A 17 13.09 8.72 0.15
CA TYR A 17 12.57 9.40 -1.02
C TYR A 17 13.68 10.12 -1.81
N CYS A 18 13.82 9.78 -3.08
CA CYS A 18 14.80 10.36 -4.00
C CYS A 18 14.10 11.20 -5.07
N THR A 19 14.56 12.44 -5.25
CA THR A 19 14.10 13.33 -6.31
C THR A 19 14.89 13.13 -7.61
N ALA A 20 14.24 13.36 -8.74
CA ALA A 20 14.86 13.31 -10.06
C ALA A 20 15.87 14.44 -10.27
N LYS A 21 16.99 14.16 -10.96
CA LYS A 21 17.85 15.21 -11.50
C LYS A 21 17.20 15.74 -12.79
N GLY A 22 16.69 16.97 -12.76
CA GLY A 22 16.11 17.64 -13.95
C GLY A 22 14.60 17.91 -13.89
N PHE A 23 14.00 18.06 -12.72
CA PHE A 23 12.59 18.47 -12.51
C PHE A 23 11.51 17.55 -13.11
N GLU A 24 11.87 16.35 -13.57
CA GLU A 24 10.88 15.40 -14.06
C GLU A 24 10.30 14.56 -12.90
N GLU A 25 9.24 15.08 -12.27
CA GLU A 25 8.63 14.49 -11.06
C GLU A 25 8.24 13.00 -11.23
N ARG A 26 7.93 12.56 -12.45
CA ARG A 26 7.64 11.14 -12.75
C ARG A 26 8.78 10.18 -12.41
N GLN A 27 10.01 10.68 -12.28
CA GLN A 27 11.20 9.91 -11.95
C GLN A 27 11.46 9.85 -10.43
N ASN A 28 10.68 10.57 -9.62
CA ASN A 28 10.75 10.50 -8.17
C ASN A 28 10.42 9.09 -7.69
N HIS A 29 11.16 8.62 -6.70
CA HIS A 29 11.05 7.24 -6.25
C HIS A 29 11.46 7.05 -4.80
N PHE A 30 11.02 5.93 -4.24
CA PHE A 30 11.42 5.45 -2.93
C PHE A 30 12.39 4.29 -3.09
N VAL A 31 13.44 4.26 -2.28
CA VAL A 31 14.46 3.20 -2.27
C VAL A 31 14.81 2.80 -0.84
N CYS A 32 15.04 1.51 -0.57
CA CYS A 32 15.39 1.03 0.76
C CYS A 32 16.63 1.77 1.31
N SER A 33 16.52 2.29 2.53
CA SER A 33 17.62 3.04 3.16
C SER A 33 18.84 2.17 3.44
N ASN A 34 18.65 0.88 3.76
CA ASN A 34 19.75 -0.06 3.93
C ASN A 34 20.50 -0.28 2.61
N TYR A 35 19.79 -0.53 1.50
CA TYR A 35 20.43 -0.60 0.18
C TYR A 35 21.20 0.68 -0.17
N LYS A 36 20.64 1.84 0.20
CA LYS A 36 21.25 3.15 -0.09
C LYS A 36 22.45 3.49 0.82
N SER A 37 22.68 2.78 1.93
CA SER A 37 23.70 3.17 2.93
C SER A 37 25.15 2.90 2.51
N ASN A 38 25.39 2.29 1.34
CA ASN A 38 26.68 1.76 0.89
C ASN A 38 27.28 0.65 1.79
N THR A 39 26.61 0.31 2.89
CA THR A 39 26.99 -0.74 3.83
C THR A 39 25.91 -1.83 3.97
N GLY A 40 24.77 -1.66 3.31
CA GLY A 40 23.63 -2.56 3.45
C GLY A 40 23.71 -3.81 2.61
N THR A 41 22.90 -4.79 3.01
CA THR A 41 22.84 -6.14 2.45
C THR A 41 21.58 -6.40 1.61
N CYS A 42 20.68 -5.43 1.53
CA CYS A 42 19.45 -5.57 0.75
C CYS A 42 19.72 -5.59 -0.76
N SER A 43 18.87 -6.28 -1.50
CA SER A 43 18.71 -6.07 -2.94
C SER A 43 17.98 -4.73 -3.22
N VAL A 44 17.83 -4.37 -4.51
CA VAL A 44 17.21 -3.11 -4.94
C VAL A 44 15.70 -3.07 -4.66
N HIS A 45 15.32 -2.72 -3.44
CA HIS A 45 13.93 -2.45 -3.06
C HIS A 45 13.57 -1.02 -3.42
N PHE A 46 12.80 -0.85 -4.49
CA PHE A 46 12.48 0.47 -5.02
C PHE A 46 11.09 0.50 -5.64
N ILE A 47 10.40 1.64 -5.52
CA ILE A 47 9.14 1.91 -6.21
C ILE A 47 9.07 3.37 -6.63
N ARG A 48 8.59 3.64 -7.85
CA ARG A 48 8.36 5.02 -8.33
C ARG A 48 7.15 5.62 -7.61
N GLU A 49 7.23 6.92 -7.28
CA GLU A 49 6.13 7.61 -6.58
C GLU A 49 4.84 7.58 -7.41
N VAL A 50 4.93 7.80 -8.73
CA VAL A 50 3.77 7.76 -9.62
C VAL A 50 3.07 6.39 -9.65
N VAL A 51 3.84 5.30 -9.62
CA VAL A 51 3.31 3.94 -9.58
C VAL A 51 2.65 3.68 -8.22
N LEU A 52 3.33 4.07 -7.14
CA LEU A 52 2.79 3.94 -5.80
C LEU A 52 1.48 4.71 -5.62
N TYR A 53 1.41 5.95 -6.13
CA TYR A 53 0.22 6.77 -6.04
C TYR A 53 -0.98 6.11 -6.73
N ALA A 54 -0.80 5.66 -7.99
CA ALA A 54 -1.85 4.99 -8.73
C ALA A 54 -2.34 3.73 -8.01
N LEU A 55 -1.41 2.91 -7.53
CA LEU A 55 -1.68 1.70 -6.76
C LEU A 55 -2.48 2.03 -5.49
N MET A 56 -2.04 3.00 -4.70
CA MET A 56 -2.69 3.38 -3.44
C MET A 56 -4.10 3.92 -3.67
N LEU A 57 -4.30 4.75 -4.70
CA LEU A 57 -5.60 5.33 -5.00
C LEU A 57 -6.61 4.24 -5.39
N GLU A 58 -6.19 3.30 -6.23
CA GLU A 58 -7.02 2.14 -6.62
C GLU A 58 -7.36 1.26 -5.41
N HIS A 59 -6.39 0.95 -4.56
CA HIS A 59 -6.60 0.15 -3.36
C HIS A 59 -7.57 0.82 -2.38
N VAL A 60 -7.37 2.09 -2.05
CA VAL A 60 -8.24 2.81 -1.10
C VAL A 60 -9.66 2.88 -1.65
N ARG A 61 -9.84 3.18 -2.94
CA ARG A 61 -11.15 3.15 -3.61
C ARG A 61 -11.81 1.77 -3.55
N GLY A 62 -11.07 0.72 -3.89
CA GLY A 62 -11.59 -0.65 -3.89
C GLY A 62 -11.98 -1.12 -2.50
N VAL A 63 -11.17 -0.82 -1.48
CA VAL A 63 -11.50 -1.10 -0.08
C VAL A 63 -12.78 -0.40 0.33
N ILE A 64 -12.92 0.90 0.03
CA ILE A 64 -14.15 1.63 0.37
C ILE A 64 -15.37 1.00 -0.30
N ARG A 65 -15.27 0.64 -1.59
CA ARG A 65 -16.37 -0.02 -2.32
C ARG A 65 -16.72 -1.38 -1.69
N TYR A 66 -15.72 -2.24 -1.49
CA TYR A 66 -15.89 -3.57 -0.92
C TYR A 66 -16.52 -3.52 0.47
N VAL A 67 -15.96 -2.71 1.38
CA VAL A 67 -16.44 -2.61 2.76
C VAL A 67 -17.87 -2.05 2.82
N ARG A 68 -18.20 -1.06 1.99
CA ARG A 68 -19.56 -0.51 1.93
C ARG A 68 -20.57 -1.51 1.39
N GLN A 69 -20.19 -2.32 0.40
CA GLN A 69 -21.08 -3.31 -0.20
C GLN A 69 -21.23 -4.57 0.67
N PHE A 70 -20.16 -4.97 1.36
CA PHE A 70 -20.07 -6.25 2.05
C PHE A 70 -19.69 -6.09 3.53
N GLU A 71 -20.19 -5.05 4.20
CA GLU A 71 -19.79 -4.68 5.58
C GLU A 71 -19.85 -5.87 6.55
N LYS A 72 -20.95 -6.65 6.54
CA LYS A 72 -21.11 -7.82 7.43
C LYS A 72 -20.06 -8.90 7.16
N VAL A 73 -19.72 -9.12 5.89
CA VAL A 73 -18.69 -10.10 5.49
C VAL A 73 -17.32 -9.60 5.93
N PHE A 74 -17.04 -8.31 5.71
CA PHE A 74 -15.79 -7.68 6.11
C PHE A 74 -15.56 -7.79 7.63
N VAL A 75 -16.54 -7.42 8.45
CA VAL A 75 -16.45 -7.53 9.91
C VAL A 75 -16.15 -8.97 10.32
N ARG A 76 -16.89 -9.95 9.77
CA ARG A 76 -16.64 -11.36 10.05
C ARG A 76 -15.23 -11.80 9.65
N GLN A 77 -14.73 -11.39 8.49
CA GLN A 77 -13.39 -11.74 8.02
C GLN A 77 -12.30 -11.15 8.93
N VAL A 78 -12.45 -9.89 9.35
CA VAL A 78 -11.50 -9.24 10.26
C VAL A 78 -11.54 -9.91 11.62
N SER A 79 -12.73 -10.16 12.19
CA SER A 79 -12.86 -10.86 13.48
C SER A 79 -12.27 -12.28 13.46
N LEU A 80 -12.39 -13.03 12.36
CA LEU A 80 -11.78 -14.37 12.26
C LEU A 80 -10.25 -14.32 12.23
N LYS A 81 -9.66 -13.24 11.69
CA LYS A 81 -8.19 -13.04 11.68
C LYS A 81 -7.66 -12.51 13.03
N SER A 82 -8.55 -12.15 13.95
CA SER A 82 -8.21 -11.26 15.06
C SER A 82 -9.04 -11.61 16.31
N ALA A 83 -8.44 -12.34 17.24
CA ALA A 83 -9.13 -12.84 18.45
C ALA A 83 -9.03 -11.88 19.67
N GLU A 84 -8.67 -10.61 19.47
CA GLU A 84 -8.37 -9.65 20.54
C GLU A 84 -9.42 -8.53 20.58
N GLU A 85 -9.91 -8.18 21.78
CA GLU A 85 -10.92 -7.12 21.99
C GLU A 85 -10.49 -5.75 21.45
N ARG A 86 -9.22 -5.39 21.60
CA ARG A 86 -8.64 -4.14 21.05
C ARG A 86 -8.84 -4.03 19.54
N LYS A 87 -8.79 -5.17 18.82
CA LYS A 87 -8.99 -5.18 17.36
C LYS A 87 -10.45 -4.99 16.95
N ALA A 88 -11.40 -5.25 17.84
CA ALA A 88 -12.82 -4.97 17.56
C ALA A 88 -13.11 -3.46 17.56
N GLU A 89 -12.57 -2.71 18.52
CA GLU A 89 -12.65 -1.25 18.56
C GLU A 89 -11.97 -0.63 17.33
N ASP A 90 -10.76 -1.09 17.03
CA ASP A 90 -10.00 -0.70 15.85
C ASP A 90 -10.77 -0.94 14.53
N THR A 91 -11.51 -2.05 14.44
CA THR A 91 -12.36 -2.36 13.27
C THR A 91 -13.52 -1.37 13.16
N GLY A 92 -14.15 -1.02 14.28
CA GLY A 92 -15.21 -0.02 14.33
C GLY A 92 -14.73 1.36 13.84
N GLN A 93 -13.54 1.78 14.26
CA GLN A 93 -12.93 3.02 13.80
C GLN A 93 -12.63 2.99 12.29
N PHE A 94 -12.14 1.86 11.78
CA PHE A 94 -11.90 1.68 10.36
C PHE A 94 -13.20 1.80 9.55
N LEU A 95 -14.30 1.17 10.00
CA LEU A 95 -15.62 1.30 9.37
C LEU A 95 -16.11 2.75 9.38
N ALA A 96 -15.92 3.47 10.49
CA ALA A 96 -16.26 4.88 10.57
C ALA A 96 -15.48 5.70 9.54
N THR A 97 -14.18 5.46 9.38
CA THR A 97 -13.34 6.08 8.34
C THR A 97 -13.86 5.76 6.94
N VAL A 98 -14.17 4.49 6.62
CA VAL A 98 -14.77 4.10 5.33
C VAL A 98 -16.08 4.85 5.04
N ARG A 99 -16.91 5.07 6.06
CA ARG A 99 -18.19 5.76 5.89
C ARG A 99 -18.03 7.25 5.60
N LYS A 100 -16.96 7.89 6.09
CA LYS A 100 -16.66 9.32 5.82
C LYS A 100 -16.35 9.61 4.35
N TYR A 101 -15.76 8.65 3.65
CA TYR A 101 -15.31 8.87 2.27
C TYR A 101 -16.20 8.14 1.26
N THR A 102 -16.58 8.88 0.22
CA THR A 102 -17.29 8.35 -0.95
C THR A 102 -16.64 8.90 -2.19
N ASP A 103 -16.37 8.02 -3.16
CA ASP A 103 -15.88 8.41 -4.49
C ASP A 103 -14.64 9.34 -4.49
N ILE A 104 -13.60 8.91 -3.77
CA ILE A 104 -12.33 9.65 -3.69
C ILE A 104 -11.76 9.83 -5.10
N GLN A 105 -11.59 11.07 -5.57
CA GLN A 105 -11.00 11.36 -6.88
C GLN A 105 -9.47 11.40 -6.85
N GLU A 106 -8.90 11.86 -5.75
CA GLU A 106 -7.45 12.00 -5.56
C GLU A 106 -7.05 11.61 -4.14
N LEU A 107 -5.85 11.06 -3.97
CA LEU A 107 -5.30 10.82 -2.63
C LEU A 107 -4.87 12.13 -2.01
N MET A 108 -5.41 12.40 -0.82
CA MET A 108 -4.87 13.42 0.08
C MET A 108 -4.01 12.77 1.16
N PRO A 109 -2.98 13.47 1.69
CA PRO A 109 -2.17 12.95 2.80
C PRO A 109 -3.03 12.57 4.03
N THR A 110 -4.11 13.30 4.28
CA THR A 110 -5.06 13.01 5.37
C THR A 110 -5.75 11.67 5.19
N ILE A 111 -6.36 11.43 4.02
CA ILE A 111 -6.98 10.16 3.65
C ILE A 111 -5.97 9.02 3.84
N LEU A 112 -4.78 9.19 3.28
CA LEU A 112 -3.75 8.17 3.36
C LEU A 112 -3.38 7.82 4.80
N ASN A 113 -3.14 8.82 5.66
CA ASN A 113 -2.77 8.61 7.05
C ASN A 113 -3.91 8.03 7.91
N GLU A 114 -5.17 8.32 7.56
CA GLU A 114 -6.33 7.71 8.24
C GLU A 114 -6.50 6.23 7.88
N PHE A 115 -6.26 5.86 6.62
CA PHE A 115 -6.44 4.47 6.18
C PHE A 115 -5.21 3.59 6.39
N ILE A 116 -4.00 4.12 6.21
CA ILE A 116 -2.78 3.33 6.01
C ILE A 116 -1.86 3.44 7.23
N SER A 117 -1.48 2.29 7.77
CA SER A 117 -0.47 2.17 8.84
C SER A 117 0.94 2.09 8.26
N LYS A 118 1.15 1.19 7.29
CA LYS A 118 2.45 0.99 6.63
C LYS A 118 2.28 0.35 5.26
N ILE A 119 3.23 0.63 4.37
CA ILE A 119 3.33 0.06 3.03
C ILE A 119 4.63 -0.74 2.96
N ILE A 120 4.54 -2.02 2.65
CA ILE A 120 5.69 -2.93 2.58
C ILE A 120 6.04 -3.16 1.12
N ILE A 121 7.28 -2.85 0.75
CA ILE A 121 7.80 -2.98 -0.60
C ILE A 121 8.73 -4.18 -0.65
N HIS A 122 8.42 -5.12 -1.55
CA HIS A 122 9.26 -6.28 -1.83
C HIS A 122 10.25 -5.98 -2.96
N ALA A 123 11.33 -6.75 -3.04
CA ALA A 123 12.25 -6.70 -4.16
C ALA A 123 11.51 -7.02 -5.48
N PRO A 124 11.90 -6.38 -6.60
CA PRO A 124 11.34 -6.70 -7.91
C PRO A 124 11.80 -8.09 -8.36
N ASP A 125 10.85 -8.91 -8.80
CA ASP A 125 11.09 -10.20 -9.45
C ASP A 125 11.13 -10.02 -10.97
N LYS A 126 12.18 -10.56 -11.60
CA LYS A 126 12.39 -10.55 -13.06
C LYS A 126 12.58 -11.95 -13.64
N SER A 127 12.42 -13.00 -12.84
CA SER A 127 12.59 -14.40 -13.26
C SER A 127 11.73 -14.78 -14.47
N SER A 128 10.55 -14.16 -14.60
CA SER A 128 9.61 -14.41 -15.70
C SER A 128 9.85 -13.58 -16.98
N GLY A 129 10.95 -12.82 -17.08
CA GLY A 129 11.23 -11.91 -18.20
C GLY A 129 10.42 -10.60 -18.17
N LYS A 130 9.38 -10.50 -17.33
CA LYS A 130 8.67 -9.26 -17.00
C LYS A 130 8.96 -8.85 -15.56
N ARG A 131 9.12 -7.55 -15.32
CA ARG A 131 9.26 -7.01 -13.95
C ARG A 131 7.93 -7.14 -13.21
N LYS A 132 7.90 -7.92 -12.14
CA LYS A 132 6.80 -7.99 -11.17
C LYS A 132 7.30 -7.50 -9.82
N GLN A 133 6.46 -6.80 -9.07
CA GLN A 133 6.84 -6.36 -7.73
C GLN A 133 5.64 -6.44 -6.81
N LYS A 134 5.82 -7.12 -5.67
CA LYS A 134 4.80 -7.23 -4.64
C LYS A 134 4.83 -5.99 -3.75
N VAL A 135 3.65 -5.45 -3.46
CA VAL A 135 3.42 -4.37 -2.50
C VAL A 135 2.34 -4.85 -1.54
N GLU A 136 2.60 -4.76 -0.24
CA GLU A 136 1.59 -5.07 0.77
C GLU A 136 1.18 -3.78 1.49
N ILE A 137 -0.12 -3.61 1.67
CA ILE A 137 -0.71 -2.45 2.35
C ILE A 137 -1.27 -2.93 3.67
N VAL A 138 -0.82 -2.30 4.75
CA VAL A 138 -1.35 -2.53 6.08
C VAL A 138 -2.23 -1.37 6.46
N TYR A 139 -3.51 -1.65 6.64
CA TYR A 139 -4.52 -0.66 7.00
C TYR A 139 -4.57 -0.48 8.51
N ASN A 140 -4.86 0.75 8.94
CA ASN A 140 -5.06 1.07 10.35
C ASN A 140 -6.22 0.22 10.91
N GLY A 141 -5.96 -0.41 12.04
CA GLY A 141 -6.94 -1.21 12.80
C GLY A 141 -7.32 -2.58 12.22
N VAL A 142 -7.20 -2.79 10.91
CA VAL A 142 -7.64 -4.05 10.25
C VAL A 142 -6.51 -4.84 9.58
N GLY A 143 -5.29 -4.31 9.56
CA GLY A 143 -4.11 -5.01 9.07
C GLY A 143 -4.11 -5.22 7.55
N ILE A 144 -3.59 -6.36 7.07
CA ILE A 144 -3.57 -6.70 5.64
C ILE A 144 -4.93 -7.26 5.22
N LEU A 145 -5.56 -6.58 4.26
CA LEU A 145 -6.83 -6.97 3.69
C LEU A 145 -6.62 -7.83 2.44
N ASN A 146 -7.32 -8.97 2.37
CA ASN A 146 -7.35 -9.83 1.18
C ASN A 146 -8.67 -9.56 0.46
N ILE A 147 -8.68 -8.63 -0.49
CA ILE A 147 -9.87 -8.26 -1.26
C ILE A 147 -9.74 -8.86 -2.66
N PRO A 148 -10.59 -9.84 -3.03
CA PRO A 148 -10.51 -10.53 -4.31
C PRO A 148 -10.55 -9.58 -5.51
N GLU A 149 -11.42 -8.57 -5.48
CA GLU A 149 -11.61 -7.61 -6.57
C GLU A 149 -10.37 -6.75 -6.87
N LEU A 150 -9.51 -6.54 -5.86
CA LEU A 150 -8.27 -5.80 -6.02
C LEU A 150 -7.12 -6.68 -6.54
N THR A 151 -7.24 -8.00 -6.46
CA THR A 151 -6.11 -8.88 -6.79
C THR A 151 -5.98 -9.09 -8.31
N ASP A 152 -7.10 -9.20 -9.03
CA ASP A 152 -7.09 -9.52 -10.48
C ASP A 152 -7.01 -8.29 -11.41
N GLU A 153 -7.64 -7.16 -11.05
CA GLU A 153 -7.64 -5.92 -11.84
C GLU A 153 -6.25 -5.25 -11.83
N MET A 154 -5.60 -5.23 -10.66
CA MET A 154 -4.28 -4.62 -10.44
C MET A 154 -3.13 -5.36 -11.13
N LEU A 155 -3.24 -6.69 -11.22
CA LEU A 155 -2.29 -7.50 -11.97
C LEU A 155 -2.39 -7.25 -13.48
N ARG A 156 -3.55 -6.81 -13.98
CA ARG A 156 -3.75 -6.47 -15.41
C ARG A 156 -3.14 -5.12 -15.76
N ARG A 157 -3.40 -4.07 -14.98
CA ARG A 157 -2.95 -2.68 -15.27
C ARG A 157 -1.45 -2.45 -15.08
N ASN A 158 -0.81 -3.14 -14.14
CA ASN A 158 0.66 -3.09 -13.96
C ASN A 158 1.45 -3.67 -15.17
N ARG A 159 0.79 -4.32 -16.13
CA ARG A 159 1.42 -4.82 -17.37
C ARG A 159 1.48 -3.78 -18.49
N GLU A 160 0.76 -2.66 -18.37
CA GLU A 160 0.56 -1.69 -19.47
C GLU A 160 1.37 -0.39 -19.30
N THR A 161 2.02 -0.21 -18.14
CA THR A 161 2.82 1.00 -17.81
C THR A 161 4.30 0.69 -17.53
N ALA A 162 4.79 -0.47 -17.98
CA ALA A 162 6.19 -0.88 -17.91
C ALA A 162 6.93 -0.65 -19.23
#